data_AF-A0A3E1YB35-F1
#
_entry.id   AF-A0A3E1YB35-F1
#
_cell.length_a   1.000
_cell.length_b   1.000
_cell.length_c   1.000
_cell.angle_alpha   90.00
_cell.angle_beta   90.00
_cell.angle_gamma   90.00
#
_symmetry.space_group_name_H-M   'P 1'
#
loop_
_entity.id
_entity.type
_entity.pdbx_description
1 polymer ?
#
loop_
_entity_poly.entity_id
_entity_poly.type
_entity_poly.pdbx_seq_one_letter_code
_entity_poly.pdbx_strand_id
1 'polypeptide(L)'
;MSVPYTIHEGARLRRILRRKEVVILQYAKKVNMSPQGLYRYFWQANIKKSKLASLLSAIPISQEEFYHWSSLEGNPCHQGELLLLHLGKQKMKIEHLVEGLQLLPNQVFEWVDTATFSNQQLEKLSTFFNDLSFLDTPHLFTQEVNWREAYLDICEANHQHIRKIATLEQKINDLEATLTK
;
A
#
# COMPACT_ATOMS: atom_id res chain seq x y z
N MET A 1 -12.90 -19.63 11.78
CA MET A 1 -12.94 -18.40 12.60
C MET A 1 -12.27 -17.30 11.79
N SER A 2 -13.04 -16.33 11.27
CA SER A 2 -12.48 -15.19 10.55
C SER A 2 -11.88 -14.21 11.55
N VAL A 3 -10.62 -13.84 11.35
CA VAL A 3 -9.98 -12.80 12.15
C VAL A 3 -10.65 -11.47 11.78
N PRO A 4 -11.21 -10.71 12.74
CA PRO A 4 -11.79 -9.40 12.45
C PRO A 4 -10.68 -8.49 11.93
N TYR A 5 -10.84 -8.03 10.70
CA TYR A 5 -9.87 -7.18 10.04
C TYR A 5 -10.07 -5.72 10.48
N THR A 6 -8.97 -5.07 10.88
CA THR A 6 -8.93 -3.67 11.32
C THR A 6 -8.31 -2.81 10.22
N ILE A 7 -9.02 -1.78 9.77
CA ILE A 7 -8.56 -0.85 8.73
C ILE A 7 -7.26 -0.17 9.17
N HIS A 8 -6.23 -0.16 8.32
CA HIS A 8 -5.04 0.65 8.55
C HIS A 8 -5.32 2.08 8.07
N GLU A 9 -5.76 2.95 8.98
CA GLU A 9 -6.27 4.28 8.66
C GLU A 9 -5.27 5.15 7.89
N GLY A 10 -3.97 5.05 8.20
CA GLY A 10 -2.92 5.76 7.49
C GLY A 10 -2.75 5.36 6.02
N ALA A 11 -2.73 4.06 5.73
CA ALA A 11 -2.60 3.51 4.39
C ALA A 11 -3.85 3.86 3.56
N ARG A 12 -5.04 3.70 4.15
CA ARG A 12 -6.31 4.07 3.53
C ARG A 12 -6.35 5.56 3.16
N LEU A 13 -5.95 6.44 4.08
CA LEU A 13 -5.88 7.89 3.81
C LEU A 13 -4.95 8.19 2.64
N ARG A 14 -3.77 7.57 2.60
CA ARG A 14 -2.81 7.76 1.50
C ARG A 14 -3.39 7.33 0.15
N ARG A 15 -4.12 6.21 0.11
CA ARG A 15 -4.75 5.68 -1.10
C ARG A 15 -5.88 6.59 -1.60
N ILE A 16 -6.71 7.11 -0.69
CA ILE A 16 -7.75 8.10 -1.03
C ILE A 16 -7.12 9.36 -1.65
N LEU A 17 -6.04 9.87 -1.05
CA LEU A 17 -5.34 11.04 -1.58
C LEU A 17 -4.74 10.80 -2.96
N ARG A 18 -4.09 9.65 -3.17
CA ARG A 18 -3.56 9.25 -4.49
C ARG A 18 -4.66 9.18 -5.54
N ARG A 19 -5.78 8.53 -5.21
CA ARG A 19 -6.89 8.33 -6.16
C ARG A 19 -7.58 9.63 -6.54
N LYS A 20 -7.76 10.55 -5.59
CA LYS A 20 -8.32 11.88 -5.87
C LYS A 20 -7.28 12.84 -6.47
N GLU A 21 -6.14 12.32 -6.92
CA GLU A 21 -5.02 13.07 -7.51
C GLU A 21 -4.57 14.25 -6.63
N VAL A 22 -4.68 14.09 -5.31
CA VAL A 22 -4.37 15.15 -4.36
C VAL A 22 -2.86 15.24 -4.20
N VAL A 23 -2.31 16.39 -4.61
CA VAL A 23 -0.89 16.69 -4.43
C VAL A 23 -0.57 16.77 -2.93
N ILE A 24 0.27 15.85 -2.45
CA ILE A 24 0.63 15.70 -1.02
C ILE A 24 1.15 17.00 -0.41
N LEU A 25 1.95 17.77 -1.14
CA LEU A 25 2.47 19.06 -0.68
C LEU A 25 1.36 20.08 -0.41
N GLN A 26 0.34 20.14 -1.28
CA GLN A 26 -0.79 21.05 -1.15
C GLN A 26 -1.72 20.60 -0.03
N TYR A 27 -1.96 19.30 0.08
CA TYR A 27 -2.78 18.74 1.15
C TYR A 27 -2.13 18.93 2.52
N ALA A 28 -0.82 18.72 2.66
CA ALA A 28 -0.10 18.98 3.90
C ALA A 28 -0.28 20.44 4.37
N LYS A 29 -0.20 21.41 3.44
CA LYS A 29 -0.51 22.82 3.74
C LYS A 29 -1.96 23.01 4.20
N LYS A 30 -2.95 22.39 3.51
CA LYS A 30 -4.37 22.47 3.89
C LYS A 30 -4.67 21.95 5.29
N VAL A 31 -3.99 20.89 5.72
CA VAL A 31 -4.15 20.32 7.09
C VAL A 31 -3.21 20.96 8.13
N ASN A 32 -2.51 22.04 7.76
CA ASN A 32 -1.52 22.74 8.58
C ASN A 32 -0.42 21.82 9.14
N MET A 33 0.20 21.03 8.25
CA MET A 33 1.25 20.07 8.60
C MET A 33 2.42 20.16 7.63
N SER A 34 3.60 19.75 8.10
CA SER A 34 4.71 19.46 7.19
C SER A 34 4.43 18.17 6.40
N PRO A 35 4.94 18.04 5.16
CA PRO A 35 4.83 16.81 4.39
C PRO A 35 5.39 15.60 5.16
N GLN A 36 6.52 15.77 5.85
CA GLN A 36 7.11 14.73 6.71
C GLN A 36 6.17 14.34 7.86
N GLY A 37 5.54 15.32 8.51
CA GLY A 37 4.54 15.08 9.55
C GLY A 37 3.34 14.29 9.03
N LEU A 38 2.91 14.55 7.81
CA LEU A 38 1.82 13.83 7.15
C LEU A 38 2.21 12.38 6.81
N TYR A 39 3.40 12.14 6.28
CA TYR A 39 3.89 10.79 6.00
C TYR A 39 3.93 9.91 7.25
N ARG A 40 4.22 10.49 8.43
CA ARG A 40 4.16 9.75 9.71
C ARG A 40 2.77 9.20 10.02
N TYR A 41 1.70 9.89 9.59
CA TYR A 41 0.33 9.39 9.76
C TYR A 41 -0.03 8.30 8.75
N PHE A 42 0.54 8.32 7.55
CA PHE A 42 0.33 7.23 6.59
C PHE A 42 0.85 5.89 7.09
N TRP A 43 1.80 5.91 8.02
CA TRP A 43 2.36 4.72 8.66
C TRP A 43 1.63 4.31 9.95
N GLN A 44 0.57 5.01 10.34
CA GLN A 44 -0.19 4.66 11.54
C GLN A 44 -1.38 3.78 11.20
N ALA A 45 -1.39 2.57 11.76
CA ALA A 45 -2.52 1.65 11.64
C ALA A 45 -3.81 2.26 12.23
N ASN A 46 -3.69 2.95 13.36
CA ASN A 46 -4.77 3.73 13.96
C ASN A 46 -4.32 5.17 14.17
N ILE A 47 -5.11 6.10 13.68
CA ILE A 47 -4.97 7.55 13.87
C ILE A 47 -5.98 7.95 14.94
N LYS A 48 -5.60 8.86 15.85
CA LYS A 48 -6.56 9.40 16.84
C LYS A 48 -7.78 9.97 16.11
N LYS A 49 -8.99 9.59 16.52
CA LYS A 49 -10.27 9.97 15.87
C LYS A 49 -10.38 11.48 15.57
N SER A 50 -9.98 12.33 16.53
CA SER A 50 -9.96 13.79 16.35
C SER A 50 -8.99 14.26 15.27
N LYS A 51 -7.83 13.60 15.16
CA LYS A 51 -6.83 13.91 14.14
C LYS A 51 -7.25 13.39 12.77
N LEU A 52 -7.83 12.19 12.71
CA LEU A 52 -8.38 11.66 11.46
C LEU A 52 -9.48 12.58 10.92
N ALA A 53 -10.42 13.02 11.77
CA ALA A 53 -11.47 13.97 11.36
C ALA A 53 -10.88 15.26 10.75
N SER A 54 -9.81 15.81 11.35
CA SER A 54 -9.09 16.97 10.82
C SER A 54 -8.35 16.71 9.51
N LEU A 55 -7.88 15.48 9.27
CA LEU A 55 -7.28 15.09 7.99
C LEU A 55 -8.36 14.98 6.91
N LEU A 56 -9.47 14.30 7.23
CA LEU A 56 -10.58 14.11 6.30
C LEU A 56 -11.29 15.42 5.94
N SER A 57 -11.37 16.40 6.85
CA SER A 57 -11.99 17.70 6.54
C SER A 57 -11.29 18.48 5.42
N ALA A 58 -10.04 18.15 5.08
CA ALA A 58 -9.30 18.80 4.01
C ALA A 58 -9.49 18.16 2.63
N ILE A 59 -10.30 17.10 2.55
CA ILE A 59 -10.68 16.41 1.32
C ILE A 59 -12.21 16.20 1.30
N PRO A 60 -12.83 16.10 0.11
CA PRO A 60 -14.26 15.85 0.00
C PRO A 60 -14.52 14.36 0.26
N ILE A 61 -14.41 13.94 1.52
CA ILE A 61 -14.78 12.61 2.00
C ILE A 61 -15.36 12.74 3.41
N SER A 62 -16.50 12.10 3.67
CA SER A 62 -17.02 12.05 5.04
C SER A 62 -16.26 11.02 5.88
N GLN A 63 -16.34 11.10 7.21
CA GLN A 63 -15.75 10.07 8.07
C GLN A 63 -16.43 8.72 7.86
N GLU A 64 -17.75 8.73 7.64
CA GLU A 64 -18.52 7.53 7.30
C GLU A 64 -18.03 6.92 5.98
N GLU A 65 -17.86 7.74 4.94
CA GLU A 65 -17.32 7.35 3.63
C GLU A 65 -15.87 6.85 3.74
N PHE A 66 -15.05 7.48 4.60
CA PHE A 66 -13.70 7.00 4.88
C PHE A 66 -13.70 5.58 5.46
N TYR A 67 -14.61 5.25 6.37
CA TYR A 67 -14.71 3.89 6.92
C TYR A 67 -15.57 2.95 6.05
N HIS A 68 -16.31 3.51 5.09
CA HIS A 68 -17.06 2.73 4.12
C HIS A 68 -16.12 2.19 3.04
N TRP A 69 -16.18 0.88 2.82
CA TRP A 69 -15.38 0.17 1.83
C TRP A 69 -15.66 0.59 0.38
N SER A 70 -16.80 1.22 0.13
CA SER A 70 -17.31 1.68 -1.16
C SER A 70 -16.87 3.09 -1.58
N SER A 71 -16.13 3.84 -0.75
CA SER A 71 -15.71 5.22 -1.09
C SER A 71 -14.74 5.34 -2.27
N LEU A 72 -14.36 4.20 -2.84
CA LEU A 72 -13.50 4.00 -3.98
C LEU A 72 -14.28 3.31 -5.13
N GLU A 73 -15.58 3.55 -5.26
CA GLU A 73 -16.43 3.06 -6.36
C GLU A 73 -16.11 3.73 -7.71
N GLY A 74 -16.31 3.00 -8.83
CA GLY A 74 -16.41 3.57 -10.19
C GLY A 74 -15.12 3.80 -11.00
N ASN A 75 -13.94 3.36 -10.55
CA ASN A 75 -12.70 3.47 -11.36
C ASN A 75 -12.02 2.10 -11.52
N PRO A 76 -11.34 1.86 -12.66
CA PRO A 76 -10.63 0.60 -12.91
C PRO A 76 -9.55 0.36 -11.85
N CYS A 77 -9.35 -0.91 -11.51
CA CYS A 77 -8.39 -1.31 -10.49
C CYS A 77 -6.95 -1.07 -10.99
N HIS A 78 -6.11 -0.53 -10.11
CA HIS A 78 -4.69 -0.34 -10.38
C HIS A 78 -3.97 -1.69 -10.55
N GLN A 79 -3.43 -1.97 -11.73
CA GLN A 79 -2.81 -3.26 -12.06
C GLN A 79 -1.54 -3.54 -11.24
N GLY A 80 -0.76 -2.50 -10.91
CA GLY A 80 0.36 -2.62 -9.96
C GLY A 80 -0.06 -3.12 -8.56
N GLU A 81 -1.23 -2.73 -8.08
CA GLU A 81 -1.75 -3.22 -6.80
C GLU A 81 -2.24 -4.67 -6.93
N LEU A 82 -2.92 -5.00 -8.04
CA LEU A 82 -3.36 -6.37 -8.35
C LEU A 82 -2.19 -7.37 -8.35
N LEU A 83 -1.04 -6.94 -8.86
CA LEU A 83 0.18 -7.74 -8.85
C LEU A 83 0.69 -8.02 -7.44
N LEU A 84 0.81 -6.99 -6.58
CA LEU A 84 1.21 -7.16 -5.19
C LEU A 84 0.29 -8.12 -4.42
N LEU A 85 -1.00 -8.06 -4.74
CA LEU A 85 -2.01 -8.94 -4.13
C LEU A 85 -1.86 -10.39 -4.57
N HIS A 86 -1.59 -10.62 -5.85
CA HIS A 86 -1.39 -11.95 -6.37
C HIS A 86 -0.15 -12.60 -5.75
N LEU A 87 0.97 -11.87 -5.73
CA LEU A 87 2.19 -12.28 -5.02
C LEU A 87 1.89 -12.63 -3.57
N GLY A 88 1.14 -11.74 -2.91
CA GLY A 88 0.78 -11.90 -1.53
C GLY A 88 -0.08 -13.13 -1.21
N LYS A 89 -1.08 -13.42 -2.04
CA LYS A 89 -1.89 -14.64 -1.95
C LYS A 89 -1.03 -15.90 -2.09
N GLN A 90 -0.01 -15.85 -2.93
CA GLN A 90 0.95 -16.93 -3.13
C GLN A 90 2.07 -16.95 -2.08
N LYS A 91 2.05 -16.01 -1.10
CA LYS A 91 3.13 -15.80 -0.12
C LYS A 91 4.49 -15.57 -0.78
N MET A 92 4.49 -15.03 -1.99
CA MET A 92 5.67 -14.73 -2.77
C MET A 92 6.18 -13.33 -2.40
N LYS A 93 7.47 -13.23 -2.11
CA LYS A 93 8.10 -11.93 -1.87
C LYS A 93 8.40 -11.21 -3.19
N ILE A 94 8.46 -9.88 -3.16
CA ILE A 94 8.69 -9.08 -4.37
C ILE A 94 10.07 -9.35 -4.98
N GLU A 95 11.05 -9.72 -4.18
CA GLU A 95 12.40 -10.08 -4.63
C GLU A 95 12.40 -11.29 -5.57
N HIS A 96 11.52 -12.28 -5.32
CA HIS A 96 11.35 -13.41 -6.24
C HIS A 96 10.76 -12.99 -7.59
N LEU A 97 9.89 -11.98 -7.59
CA LEU A 97 9.37 -11.41 -8.84
C LEU A 97 10.46 -10.65 -9.59
N VAL A 98 11.30 -9.89 -8.88
CA VAL A 98 12.44 -9.16 -9.44
C VAL A 98 13.41 -10.13 -10.12
N GLU A 99 13.79 -11.21 -9.43
CA GLU A 99 14.67 -12.25 -9.94
C GLU A 99 14.02 -13.00 -11.13
N GLY A 100 12.75 -13.39 -10.99
CA GLY A 100 12.03 -14.14 -12.01
C GLY A 100 11.78 -13.38 -13.31
N LEU A 101 11.60 -12.06 -13.22
CA LEU A 101 11.43 -11.19 -14.39
C LEU A 101 12.77 -10.64 -14.95
N GLN A 102 13.89 -10.93 -14.28
CA GLN A 102 15.21 -10.40 -14.58
C GLN A 102 15.21 -8.87 -14.70
N LEU A 103 14.57 -8.21 -13.73
CA LEU A 103 14.46 -6.75 -13.65
C LEU A 103 15.27 -6.22 -12.48
N LEU A 104 15.51 -4.90 -12.47
CA LEU A 104 16.03 -4.24 -11.28
C LEU A 104 14.89 -3.96 -10.28
N PRO A 105 15.16 -3.95 -8.96
CA PRO A 105 14.14 -3.69 -7.94
C PRO A 105 13.36 -2.38 -8.16
N ASN A 106 14.04 -1.31 -8.57
CA ASN A 106 13.43 -0.01 -8.86
C ASN A 106 12.41 -0.09 -10.00
N GLN A 107 12.66 -0.89 -11.03
CA GLN A 107 11.73 -1.08 -12.14
C GLN A 107 10.45 -1.80 -11.66
N VAL A 108 10.58 -2.82 -10.81
CA VAL A 108 9.41 -3.51 -10.24
C VAL A 108 8.63 -2.58 -9.30
N PHE A 109 9.32 -1.71 -8.56
CA PHE A 109 8.65 -0.68 -7.74
C PHE A 109 7.87 0.33 -8.60
N GLU A 110 8.40 0.74 -9.75
CA GLU A 110 7.66 1.57 -10.72
C GLU A 110 6.43 0.83 -11.27
N TRP A 111 6.53 -0.48 -11.50
CA TRP A 111 5.41 -1.29 -11.99
C TRP A 111 4.29 -1.34 -10.94
N VAL A 112 4.60 -1.57 -9.67
CA VAL A 112 3.56 -1.63 -8.64
C VAL A 112 2.87 -0.28 -8.37
N ASP A 113 3.49 0.84 -8.76
CA ASP A 113 2.91 2.18 -8.79
C ASP A 113 2.28 2.55 -10.16
N THR A 114 2.25 1.62 -11.13
CA THR A 114 1.62 1.82 -12.46
C THR A 114 0.14 1.41 -12.48
N ALA A 115 -0.74 2.34 -12.86
CA ALA A 115 -2.19 2.14 -12.90
C ALA A 115 -2.63 1.06 -13.89
N THR A 116 -2.02 1.05 -15.08
CA THR A 116 -2.26 0.06 -16.14
C THR A 116 -0.93 -0.32 -16.76
N PHE A 117 -0.63 -1.61 -16.79
CA PHE A 117 0.56 -2.14 -17.40
C PHE A 117 0.55 -1.96 -18.92
N SER A 118 1.71 -1.61 -19.45
CA SER A 118 1.95 -1.62 -20.89
C SER A 118 2.02 -3.06 -21.41
N ASN A 119 1.82 -3.23 -22.72
CA ASN A 119 1.92 -4.54 -23.37
C ASN A 119 3.27 -5.22 -23.10
N GLN A 120 4.37 -4.46 -23.02
CA GLN A 120 5.69 -4.99 -22.68
C GLN A 120 5.77 -5.52 -21.25
N GLN A 121 5.12 -4.83 -20.30
CA GLN A 121 5.04 -5.28 -18.91
C GLN A 121 4.18 -6.56 -18.81
N LEU A 122 3.08 -6.62 -19.55
CA LEU A 122 2.20 -7.79 -19.60
C LEU A 122 2.89 -9.00 -20.25
N GLU A 123 3.63 -8.82 -21.35
CA GLU A 123 4.42 -9.89 -21.97
C GLU A 123 5.45 -10.46 -20.99
N LYS A 124 6.21 -9.60 -20.30
CA LYS A 124 7.14 -10.05 -19.26
C LYS A 124 6.43 -10.78 -18.12
N LEU A 125 5.31 -10.26 -17.64
CA LEU A 125 4.54 -10.92 -16.59
C LEU A 125 4.02 -12.30 -17.04
N SER A 126 3.64 -12.46 -18.31
CA SER A 126 3.20 -13.74 -18.87
C SER A 126 4.30 -14.81 -18.92
N THR A 127 5.57 -14.41 -18.94
CA THR A 127 6.68 -15.37 -18.82
C THR A 127 6.87 -15.92 -17.42
N PHE A 128 6.35 -15.22 -16.40
CA PHE A 128 6.48 -15.60 -14.99
C PHE A 128 5.17 -16.18 -14.43
N PHE A 129 4.02 -15.68 -14.89
CA PHE A 129 2.70 -16.17 -14.51
C PHE A 129 2.01 -16.80 -15.72
N ASN A 130 1.58 -18.05 -15.56
CA ASN A 130 0.84 -18.77 -16.59
C ASN A 130 -0.56 -18.20 -16.85
N ASP A 131 -1.11 -17.45 -15.90
CA ASP A 131 -2.42 -16.81 -15.99
C ASP A 131 -2.35 -15.38 -15.46
N LEU A 132 -2.73 -14.42 -16.30
CA LEU A 132 -2.80 -12.99 -15.98
C LEU A 132 -4.23 -12.51 -15.68
N SER A 133 -5.21 -13.41 -15.59
CA SER A 133 -6.61 -13.08 -15.29
C SER A 133 -6.79 -12.31 -13.97
N PHE A 134 -5.81 -12.40 -13.06
CA PHE A 134 -5.81 -11.60 -11.83
C PHE A 134 -5.56 -10.10 -12.06
N LEU A 135 -5.05 -9.71 -13.23
CA LEU A 135 -4.88 -8.31 -13.65
C LEU A 135 -6.14 -7.74 -14.31
N ASP A 136 -7.06 -8.60 -14.73
CA ASP A 136 -8.35 -8.18 -15.27
C ASP A 136 -9.20 -7.63 -14.14
N THR A 137 -9.94 -6.56 -14.44
CA THR A 137 -10.89 -6.02 -13.47
C THR A 137 -12.08 -6.98 -13.42
N PRO A 138 -12.31 -7.73 -12.33
CA PRO A 138 -13.45 -8.62 -12.23
C PRO A 138 -14.72 -7.76 -12.37
N HIS A 139 -15.56 -8.07 -13.35
CA HIS A 139 -16.88 -7.45 -13.53
C HIS A 139 -17.85 -7.73 -12.35
N LEU A 140 -17.40 -8.51 -11.36
CA LEU A 140 -18.19 -9.06 -10.25
C LEU A 140 -17.51 -8.80 -8.90
N PHE A 141 -17.09 -7.56 -8.61
CA PHE A 141 -16.89 -7.18 -7.21
C PHE A 141 -18.25 -6.93 -6.54
N THR A 142 -19.08 -7.98 -6.44
CA THR A 142 -20.22 -8.00 -5.51
C THR A 142 -19.71 -8.38 -4.11
N GLN A 143 -20.22 -7.63 -3.14
CA GLN A 143 -19.86 -7.61 -1.71
C GLN A 143 -19.66 -8.99 -1.06
N GLU A 144 -18.52 -9.16 -0.40
CA GLU A 144 -18.44 -9.46 1.05
C GLU A 144 -16.98 -9.39 1.49
N VAL A 145 -16.66 -8.38 2.29
CA VAL A 145 -15.32 -8.02 2.81
C VAL A 145 -14.27 -7.84 1.70
N ASN A 146 -13.73 -6.61 1.60
CA ASN A 146 -12.62 -6.30 0.71
C ASN A 146 -11.30 -6.89 1.28
N TRP A 147 -11.20 -8.22 1.32
CA TRP A 147 -10.03 -9.00 1.77
C TRP A 147 -8.74 -8.56 1.08
N ARG A 148 -8.89 -7.97 -0.10
CA ARG A 148 -7.85 -7.41 -0.94
C ARG A 148 -7.26 -6.14 -0.33
N GLU A 149 -8.08 -5.14 0.02
CA GLU A 149 -7.59 -3.98 0.76
C GLU A 149 -7.12 -4.36 2.17
N ALA A 150 -7.81 -5.31 2.79
CA ALA A 150 -7.40 -5.84 4.08
C ALA A 150 -6.00 -6.45 4.07
N TYR A 151 -5.70 -7.18 3.01
CA TYR A 151 -4.40 -7.76 2.79
C TYR A 151 -3.31 -6.72 2.51
N LEU A 152 -3.60 -5.68 1.73
CA LEU A 152 -2.64 -4.60 1.46
C LEU A 152 -2.26 -3.84 2.73
N ASP A 153 -3.22 -3.61 3.61
CA ASP A 153 -2.98 -2.97 4.90
C ASP A 153 -2.12 -3.87 5.82
N ILE A 154 -2.30 -5.20 5.75
CA ILE A 154 -1.43 -6.18 6.45
C ILE A 154 -0.02 -6.20 5.84
N CYS A 155 0.11 -6.14 4.51
CA CYS A 155 1.41 -6.10 3.84
C CYS A 155 2.20 -4.83 4.18
N GLU A 156 1.54 -3.67 4.20
CA GLU A 156 2.18 -2.42 4.60
C GLU A 156 2.60 -2.46 6.07
N ALA A 157 1.77 -3.02 6.95
CA ALA A 157 2.14 -3.26 8.35
C ALA A 157 3.37 -4.20 8.47
N ASN A 158 3.42 -5.29 7.69
CA ASN A 158 4.56 -6.20 7.68
C ASN A 158 5.85 -5.55 7.16
N HIS A 159 5.77 -4.75 6.09
CA HIS A 159 6.93 -3.98 5.60
C HIS A 159 7.44 -2.98 6.65
N GLN A 160 6.56 -2.37 7.42
CA GLN A 160 6.97 -1.49 8.53
C GLN A 160 7.69 -2.28 9.63
N HIS A 161 7.23 -3.48 9.97
CA HIS A 161 7.92 -4.34 10.93
C HIS A 161 9.32 -4.73 10.45
N ILE A 162 9.47 -5.11 9.18
CA ILE A 162 10.77 -5.44 8.57
C ILE A 162 11.74 -4.26 8.67
N ARG A 163 11.31 -3.05 8.30
CA ARG A 163 12.16 -1.84 8.41
C ARG A 163 12.58 -1.55 9.85
N LYS A 164 11.67 -1.77 10.79
CA LYS A 164 11.95 -1.55 12.23
C LYS A 164 12.96 -2.57 12.76
N ILE A 165 12.85 -3.83 12.34
CA ILE A 165 13.84 -4.89 12.66
C ILE A 165 15.21 -4.50 12.11
N ALA A 166 15.31 -4.16 10.83
CA ALA A 166 16.59 -3.75 10.22
C ALA A 166 17.24 -2.56 10.94
N THR A 167 16.43 -1.59 11.40
CA THR A 167 16.92 -0.44 12.17
C THR A 167 17.44 -0.85 13.56
N LEU A 168 16.79 -1.83 14.20
CA LEU A 168 17.21 -2.34 15.51
C LEU A 168 18.47 -3.21 15.39
N GLU A 169 18.57 -4.06 14.36
CA GLU A 169 19.76 -4.84 14.06
C GLU A 169 20.97 -3.94 13.84
N GLN A 170 20.81 -2.86 13.07
CA GLN A 170 21.89 -1.88 12.88
C GLN A 170 22.35 -1.27 14.22
N LYS A 171 21.41 -0.91 15.10
CA LYS A 171 21.75 -0.36 16.42
C LYS A 171 22.47 -1.35 17.32
N ILE A 172 22.10 -2.63 17.25
CA ILE A 172 22.77 -3.69 18.00
C ILE A 172 24.21 -3.83 17.52
N ASN A 173 24.42 -3.89 16.19
CA ASN A 173 25.76 -3.96 15.61
C ASN A 173 26.63 -2.75 15.99
N ASP A 174 26.05 -1.54 15.97
CA ASP A 174 26.77 -0.32 16.36
C ASP A 174 27.17 -0.33 17.84
N LEU A 175 26.32 -0.88 18.72
CA LEU A 175 26.58 -1.06 20.16
C LEU A 175 27.64 -2.13 20.43
N GLU A 176 27.58 -3.26 19.72
CA GLU A 176 28.59 -4.33 19.82
C GLU A 176 29.96 -3.85 19.34
N ALA A 177 30.00 -3.03 18.28
CA ALA A 177 31.22 -2.40 17.79
C ALA A 177 31.81 -1.34 18.74
N THR A 178 30.99 -0.78 19.65
CA THR A 178 31.46 0.13 20.70
C THR A 178 31.89 -0.59 21.98
N LEU A 179 31.35 -1.78 22.26
CA LEU A 179 31.73 -2.64 23.40
C LEU A 179 33.00 -3.46 23.14
N THR A 180 33.38 -3.66 21.88
CA THR A 180 34.60 -4.37 21.46
C THR A 180 35.82 -3.46 21.26
N LYS A 181 35.68 -2.16 21.58
CA LYS A 181 36.78 -1.18 21.69
C LYS A 181 37.06 -0.86 23.15
#